data_AF-A0A6I1NFL8-F1
#
_entry.id   AF-A0A6I1NFL8-F1
#
_cell.length_a   1.000
_cell.length_b   1.000
_cell.length_c   1.000
_cell.angle_alpha   90.00
_cell.angle_beta   90.00
_cell.angle_gamma   90.00
#
_symmetry.space_group_name_H-M   'P 1'
#
loop_
_entity.id
_entity.type
_entity.pdbx_description
1 polymer ?
#
loop_
_entity_poly.entity_id
_entity_poly.type
_entity_poly.pdbx_seq_one_letter_code
_entity_poly.pdbx_strand_id
1 'polypeptide(L)'
;MNLSKEFKAAPNLGVIAKKWFAALEDRFKAAGIEPAVKTGVDGAASLLAPAALIAQAIGIEELSSDRALRVLVLADDPVAVMDEGIWLGFTADLAGTHAVDFHCTCNEVIHSSLYENAVQLGLSGYSTIKIDEAQVQAWDLAFWIHPAIEAGESGAMVDLISTLHASGVPLYACMYNELDALIQCHGLADKGLEFSWLDAPIANARLGKASVNKYGIATAEVGIEGGWGAVLTKLQPASVTAQPGDWQFIKVAMSLFRLEGSTSAAWSLGEVVAGVSFNKCQPIGLIGNLAVDPQTGLLLSECSTTNVLNAVGHLWTAELTKLPKTNFELVPWAARVKLAFNNQLTREDKKRVETIEILERAFGSGMIEAGIALARGYERIDTDDAKDKARVIYTTIGLQHPMSAYYLAHDAFARRDESGGIRSLTVAATDGYVPAITDLGIIMKDAGDLVEADRLLTLASDRGDAEAAFRKGELLIGAGTYEKALECLRIAWSKGHVDALNTAHWLCTEMLTRKLGKSGRLNRELKDIRYVITKRIRYTNKVESTVA
;
A
#
# COMPACT_ATOMS: atom_id res chain seq x y z
N MET A 1 -6.56 -1.06 -41.57
CA MET A 1 -5.59 -2.19 -41.62
C MET A 1 -6.19 -3.33 -40.82
N ASN A 2 -6.55 -4.47 -41.40
CA ASN A 2 -7.19 -5.52 -40.59
C ASN A 2 -6.14 -6.28 -39.75
N LEU A 3 -6.11 -6.01 -38.44
CA LEU A 3 -5.22 -6.66 -37.47
C LEU A 3 -5.98 -7.53 -36.46
N SER A 4 -7.29 -7.75 -36.66
CA SER A 4 -8.15 -8.40 -35.66
C SER A 4 -7.73 -9.84 -35.35
N LYS A 5 -7.32 -10.60 -36.38
CA LYS A 5 -6.86 -11.98 -36.20
C LYS A 5 -5.56 -12.03 -35.38
N GLU A 6 -4.62 -11.16 -35.70
CA GLU A 6 -3.36 -11.01 -34.98
C GLU A 6 -3.58 -10.55 -33.55
N PHE A 7 -4.47 -9.59 -33.34
CA PHE A 7 -4.79 -9.05 -32.03
C PHE A 7 -5.33 -10.15 -31.09
N LYS A 8 -6.30 -10.95 -31.57
CA LYS A 8 -6.87 -12.08 -30.81
C LYS A 8 -5.83 -13.14 -30.44
N ALA A 9 -4.84 -13.37 -31.31
CA ALA A 9 -3.77 -14.35 -31.08
C ALA A 9 -2.57 -13.77 -30.30
N ALA A 10 -2.48 -12.45 -30.12
CA ALA A 10 -1.31 -11.81 -29.53
C ALA A 10 -1.20 -12.12 -28.01
N PRO A 11 -0.01 -12.52 -27.54
CA PRO A 11 0.22 -12.78 -26.12
C PRO A 11 0.34 -11.48 -25.30
N ASN A 12 0.76 -10.37 -25.91
CA ASN A 12 0.93 -9.06 -25.27
C ASN A 12 0.89 -7.93 -26.31
N LEU A 13 0.88 -6.68 -25.82
CA LEU A 13 0.85 -5.46 -26.63
C LEU A 13 2.05 -5.31 -27.57
N GLY A 14 3.26 -5.68 -27.13
CA GLY A 14 4.48 -5.50 -27.92
C GLY A 14 4.43 -6.26 -29.26
N VAL A 15 3.85 -7.47 -29.26
CA VAL A 15 3.68 -8.27 -30.49
C VAL A 15 2.77 -7.57 -31.50
N ILE A 16 1.66 -7.01 -31.05
CA ILE A 16 0.71 -6.33 -31.94
C ILE A 16 1.23 -4.95 -32.35
N ALA A 17 1.85 -4.20 -31.44
CA ALA A 17 2.43 -2.89 -31.68
C ALA A 17 3.53 -2.95 -32.75
N LYS A 18 4.40 -3.97 -32.73
CA LYS A 18 5.43 -4.16 -33.75
C LYS A 18 4.84 -4.29 -35.16
N LYS A 19 3.75 -5.04 -35.32
CA LYS A 19 3.08 -5.21 -36.62
C LYS A 19 2.35 -3.94 -37.05
N TRP A 20 1.58 -3.36 -36.14
CA TRP A 20 0.86 -2.10 -36.35
C TRP A 20 1.82 -0.99 -36.78
N PHE A 21 2.93 -0.82 -36.06
CA PHE A 21 3.88 0.25 -36.32
C PHE A 21 4.57 0.09 -37.67
N ALA A 22 5.00 -1.11 -38.05
CA ALA A 22 5.59 -1.36 -39.36
C ALA A 22 4.63 -0.96 -40.50
N ALA A 23 3.35 -1.29 -40.36
CA ALA A 23 2.36 -0.96 -41.37
C ALA A 23 1.90 0.52 -41.32
N LEU A 24 2.03 1.20 -40.17
CA LEU A 24 1.92 2.66 -40.07
C LEU A 24 3.09 3.36 -40.78
N GLU A 25 4.32 2.88 -40.59
CA GLU A 25 5.51 3.39 -41.29
C GLU A 25 5.37 3.25 -42.81
N ASP A 26 4.79 2.15 -43.29
CA ASP A 26 4.55 1.97 -44.72
C ASP A 26 3.50 2.96 -45.26
N ARG A 27 2.50 3.33 -44.45
CA ARG A 27 1.56 4.42 -44.79
C ARG A 27 2.26 5.78 -44.83
N PHE A 28 3.16 6.07 -43.88
CA PHE A 28 3.96 7.29 -43.91
C PHE A 28 4.82 7.36 -45.17
N LYS A 29 5.55 6.29 -45.51
CA LYS A 29 6.36 6.21 -46.73
C LYS A 29 5.51 6.43 -47.99
N ALA A 30 4.34 5.77 -48.06
CA ALA A 30 3.43 5.92 -49.20
C ALA A 30 2.88 7.34 -49.35
N ALA A 31 2.72 8.07 -48.24
CA ALA A 31 2.30 9.47 -48.22
C ALA A 31 3.46 10.48 -48.36
N GLY A 32 4.72 10.01 -48.46
CA GLY A 32 5.89 10.90 -48.51
C GLY A 32 6.19 11.60 -47.18
N ILE A 33 5.73 11.05 -46.07
CA ILE A 33 5.90 11.59 -44.71
C ILE A 33 7.14 10.94 -44.07
N GLU A 34 8.10 11.76 -43.63
CA GLU A 34 9.27 11.31 -42.89
C GLU A 34 9.21 11.77 -41.42
N PRO A 35 9.05 10.85 -40.45
CA PRO A 35 9.10 11.20 -39.03
C PRO A 35 10.46 11.76 -38.62
N ALA A 36 10.45 12.90 -37.91
CA ALA A 36 11.67 13.55 -37.43
C ALA A 36 12.40 12.76 -36.33
N VAL A 37 11.66 11.94 -35.58
CA VAL A 37 12.17 11.13 -34.48
C VAL A 37 11.86 9.66 -34.73
N LYS A 38 12.88 8.81 -34.57
CA LYS A 38 12.70 7.37 -34.64
C LYS A 38 11.96 6.88 -33.40
N THR A 39 10.74 6.39 -33.57
CA THR A 39 9.95 5.82 -32.47
C THR A 39 10.27 4.34 -32.32
N GLY A 40 10.60 3.91 -31.11
CA GLY A 40 10.84 2.50 -30.78
C GLY A 40 9.54 1.71 -30.63
N VAL A 41 9.66 0.38 -30.52
CA VAL A 41 8.50 -0.51 -30.30
C VAL A 41 7.76 -0.18 -29.00
N ASP A 42 8.48 0.23 -27.95
CA ASP A 42 7.87 0.61 -26.67
C ASP A 42 7.04 1.89 -26.78
N GLY A 43 7.56 2.89 -27.49
CA GLY A 43 6.81 4.11 -27.79
C GLY A 43 5.57 3.81 -28.62
N ALA A 44 5.70 2.98 -29.66
CA ALA A 44 4.57 2.53 -30.47
C ALA A 44 3.52 1.73 -29.66
N ALA A 45 3.96 0.89 -28.72
CA ALA A 45 3.08 0.16 -27.83
C ALA A 45 2.29 1.12 -26.94
N SER A 46 2.95 2.10 -26.30
CA SER A 46 2.28 3.12 -25.49
C SER A 46 1.20 3.89 -26.26
N LEU A 47 1.46 4.25 -27.53
CA LEU A 47 0.47 4.92 -28.38
C LEU A 47 -0.73 4.03 -28.73
N LEU A 48 -0.49 2.74 -28.95
CA LEU A 48 -1.54 1.78 -29.35
C LEU A 48 -2.36 1.25 -28.16
N ALA A 49 -1.83 1.32 -26.93
CA ALA A 49 -2.43 0.68 -25.76
C ALA A 49 -3.90 1.08 -25.52
N PRO A 50 -4.29 2.37 -25.55
CA PRO A 50 -5.68 2.76 -25.33
C PRO A 50 -6.65 2.14 -26.35
N ALA A 51 -6.23 2.07 -27.63
CA ALA A 51 -7.03 1.45 -28.68
C ALA A 51 -7.18 -0.07 -28.48
N ALA A 52 -6.10 -0.73 -28.08
CA ALA A 52 -6.09 -2.16 -27.79
C ALA A 52 -6.98 -2.52 -26.58
N LEU A 53 -6.98 -1.68 -25.55
CA LEU A 53 -7.84 -1.84 -24.37
C LEU A 53 -9.33 -1.81 -24.73
N ILE A 54 -9.72 -0.79 -25.49
CA ILE A 54 -11.11 -0.63 -25.91
C ILE A 54 -11.50 -1.74 -26.88
N ALA A 55 -10.60 -2.14 -27.79
CA ALA A 55 -10.83 -3.27 -28.68
C ALA A 55 -11.04 -4.60 -27.93
N GLN A 56 -10.33 -4.79 -26.81
CA GLN A 56 -10.57 -5.94 -25.94
C GLN A 56 -11.96 -5.90 -25.31
N ALA A 57 -12.39 -4.75 -24.78
CA ALA A 57 -13.73 -4.59 -24.20
C ALA A 57 -14.85 -4.78 -25.24
N ILE A 58 -14.71 -4.23 -26.45
CA ILE A 58 -15.62 -4.46 -27.59
C ILE A 58 -15.75 -5.97 -27.88
N GLY A 59 -14.63 -6.69 -27.85
CA GLY A 59 -14.61 -8.13 -28.08
C GLY A 59 -15.26 -8.95 -26.95
N ILE A 60 -15.11 -8.53 -25.70
CA ILE A 60 -15.73 -9.19 -24.54
C ILE A 60 -17.25 -9.00 -24.54
N GLU A 61 -17.72 -7.79 -24.86
CA GLU A 61 -19.15 -7.47 -24.92
C GLU A 61 -19.83 -7.93 -26.21
N GLU A 62 -19.06 -8.45 -27.17
CA GLU A 62 -19.56 -8.85 -28.50
C GLU A 62 -20.36 -7.74 -29.19
N LEU A 63 -19.91 -6.48 -29.05
CA LEU A 63 -20.62 -5.33 -29.61
C LEU A 63 -20.71 -5.41 -31.14
N SER A 64 -21.80 -4.86 -31.67
CA SER A 64 -22.14 -4.98 -33.08
C SER A 64 -21.04 -4.42 -34.00
N SER A 65 -20.87 -5.07 -35.15
CA SER A 65 -19.95 -4.68 -36.21
C SER A 65 -20.65 -4.13 -37.46
N ASP A 66 -21.97 -3.93 -37.38
CA ASP A 66 -22.81 -3.49 -38.50
C ASP A 66 -22.94 -1.96 -38.63
N ARG A 67 -22.61 -1.20 -37.58
CA ARG A 67 -22.66 0.26 -37.54
C ARG A 67 -21.50 0.85 -36.77
N ALA A 68 -21.33 2.16 -36.88
CA ALA A 68 -20.37 2.87 -36.07
C ALA A 68 -20.74 2.77 -34.58
N LEU A 69 -19.75 2.47 -33.74
CA LEU A 69 -19.90 2.40 -32.29
C LEU A 69 -19.53 3.75 -31.68
N ARG A 70 -20.31 4.22 -30.70
CA ARG A 70 -19.99 5.43 -29.94
C ARG A 70 -19.39 5.06 -28.60
N VAL A 71 -18.14 5.42 -28.39
CA VAL A 71 -17.37 5.06 -27.18
C VAL A 71 -17.01 6.32 -26.40
N LEU A 72 -17.37 6.32 -25.12
CA LEU A 72 -16.97 7.35 -24.17
C LEU A 72 -15.69 6.92 -23.44
N VAL A 73 -14.65 7.75 -23.52
CA VAL A 73 -13.40 7.56 -22.78
C VAL A 73 -13.37 8.55 -21.61
N LEU A 74 -13.36 8.02 -20.40
CA LEU A 74 -13.21 8.77 -19.17
C LEU A 74 -11.73 8.79 -18.82
N ALA A 75 -11.13 9.97 -18.74
CA ALA A 75 -9.74 10.14 -18.34
C ALA A 75 -9.55 11.55 -17.78
N ASP A 76 -8.78 11.64 -16.70
CA ASP A 76 -8.32 12.91 -16.12
C ASP A 76 -6.81 13.12 -16.41
N ASP A 77 -6.18 12.20 -17.15
CA ASP A 77 -4.78 12.30 -17.54
C ASP A 77 -4.63 12.42 -19.06
N PRO A 78 -4.02 13.51 -19.55
CA PRO A 78 -3.76 13.69 -20.98
C PRO A 78 -2.83 12.62 -21.58
N VAL A 79 -2.02 11.90 -20.80
CA VAL A 79 -1.20 10.77 -21.27
C VAL A 79 -2.08 9.61 -21.74
N ALA A 80 -3.22 9.38 -21.08
CA ALA A 80 -4.15 8.31 -21.44
C ALA A 80 -4.80 8.53 -22.82
N VAL A 81 -4.89 9.79 -23.24
CA VAL A 81 -5.46 10.21 -24.54
C VAL A 81 -4.52 11.13 -25.32
N MET A 82 -3.21 10.84 -25.21
CA MET A 82 -2.15 11.59 -25.90
C MET A 82 -2.40 11.64 -27.42
N ASP A 83 -1.87 12.67 -28.07
CA ASP A 83 -2.07 12.95 -29.50
C ASP A 83 -3.55 13.13 -29.85
N GLU A 84 -4.31 13.76 -28.94
CA GLU A 84 -5.75 13.97 -29.09
C GLU A 84 -6.49 12.65 -29.40
N GLY A 85 -5.97 11.55 -28.83
CA GLY A 85 -6.40 10.17 -29.05
C GLY A 85 -6.53 9.76 -30.51
N ILE A 86 -5.74 10.34 -31.43
CA ILE A 86 -5.66 9.91 -32.84
C ILE A 86 -5.43 8.40 -32.95
N TRP A 87 -4.66 7.84 -32.03
CA TRP A 87 -4.35 6.42 -32.01
C TRP A 87 -5.53 5.52 -31.62
N LEU A 88 -6.55 6.06 -30.93
CA LEU A 88 -7.82 5.35 -30.66
C LEU A 88 -8.52 4.93 -31.94
N GLY A 89 -8.33 5.65 -33.05
CA GLY A 89 -8.90 5.29 -34.36
C GLY A 89 -8.52 3.89 -34.86
N PHE A 90 -7.43 3.31 -34.34
CA PHE A 90 -7.03 1.93 -34.65
C PHE A 90 -7.82 0.87 -33.87
N THR A 91 -8.72 1.26 -32.97
CA THR A 91 -9.60 0.32 -32.24
C THR A 91 -10.41 -0.53 -33.20
N ALA A 92 -10.96 0.06 -34.27
CA ALA A 92 -11.75 -0.67 -35.25
C ALA A 92 -10.95 -1.76 -35.97
N ASP A 93 -9.70 -1.42 -36.34
CA ASP A 93 -8.74 -2.30 -36.99
C ASP A 93 -8.35 -3.51 -36.10
N LEU A 94 -8.26 -3.30 -34.78
CA LEU A 94 -7.95 -4.32 -33.78
C LEU A 94 -9.17 -5.17 -33.38
N ALA A 95 -10.32 -4.54 -33.16
CA ALA A 95 -11.55 -5.24 -32.80
C ALA A 95 -12.11 -6.04 -33.99
N GLY A 96 -11.86 -5.56 -35.21
CA GLY A 96 -12.50 -6.09 -36.42
C GLY A 96 -13.96 -5.63 -36.53
N THR A 97 -14.24 -4.38 -36.15
CA THR A 97 -15.58 -3.77 -36.17
C THR A 97 -15.65 -2.63 -37.19
N HIS A 98 -16.82 -2.00 -37.32
CA HIS A 98 -16.96 -0.76 -38.08
C HIS A 98 -16.25 0.41 -37.38
N ALA A 99 -16.33 1.62 -37.95
CA ALA A 99 -15.73 2.81 -37.36
C ALA A 99 -16.17 3.01 -35.90
N VAL A 100 -15.28 3.56 -35.07
CA VAL A 100 -15.57 3.86 -33.66
C VAL A 100 -15.44 5.37 -33.47
N ASP A 101 -16.53 5.99 -33.05
CA ASP A 101 -16.63 7.42 -32.74
C ASP A 101 -16.27 7.64 -31.28
N PHE A 102 -15.11 8.25 -31.04
CA PHE A 102 -14.59 8.50 -29.69
C PHE A 102 -14.95 9.88 -29.17
N HIS A 103 -15.44 9.90 -27.93
CA HIS A 103 -15.61 11.11 -27.15
C HIS A 103 -14.86 11.00 -25.83
N CYS A 104 -14.19 12.06 -25.38
CA CYS A 104 -13.41 12.02 -24.13
C CYS A 104 -13.69 13.20 -23.20
N THR A 105 -13.69 12.94 -21.89
CA THR A 105 -13.83 13.97 -20.85
C THR A 105 -12.56 14.80 -20.65
N CYS A 106 -11.39 14.28 -21.02
CA CYS A 106 -10.12 15.00 -20.92
C CYS A 106 -10.04 16.11 -21.98
N ASN A 107 -9.75 17.32 -21.53
CA ASN A 107 -9.59 18.50 -22.38
C ASN A 107 -8.14 19.00 -22.47
N GLU A 108 -7.21 18.33 -21.78
CA GLU A 108 -5.79 18.63 -21.83
C GLU A 108 -5.13 17.95 -23.03
N VAL A 109 -4.11 18.60 -23.59
CA VAL A 109 -3.47 18.17 -24.83
C VAL A 109 -1.98 17.97 -24.62
N ILE A 110 -1.53 16.73 -24.85
CA ILE A 110 -0.12 16.36 -24.92
C ILE A 110 0.13 15.75 -26.29
N HIS A 111 1.21 16.18 -26.94
CA HIS A 111 1.63 15.68 -28.24
C HIS A 111 2.96 14.94 -28.17
N SER A 112 3.00 13.76 -28.75
CA SER A 112 4.19 12.98 -29.05
C SER A 112 4.85 13.48 -30.34
N SER A 113 6.06 12.97 -30.61
CA SER A 113 6.78 13.27 -31.84
C SER A 113 6.12 12.75 -33.12
N LEU A 114 5.06 11.94 -33.01
CA LEU A 114 4.33 11.39 -34.16
C LEU A 114 3.01 12.11 -34.46
N TYR A 115 2.59 13.05 -33.61
CA TYR A 115 1.33 13.78 -33.78
C TYR A 115 1.20 14.44 -35.15
N GLU A 116 2.18 15.28 -35.52
CA GLU A 116 2.18 15.99 -36.81
C GLU A 116 2.13 15.03 -38.01
N ASN A 117 2.86 13.92 -37.93
CA ASN A 117 2.86 12.89 -38.96
C ASN A 117 1.49 12.22 -39.09
N ALA A 118 0.81 11.98 -37.98
CA ALA A 118 -0.52 11.39 -37.95
C ALA A 118 -1.58 12.33 -38.55
N VAL A 119 -1.51 13.62 -38.24
CA VAL A 119 -2.35 14.67 -38.82
C VAL A 119 -2.13 14.78 -40.33
N GLN A 120 -0.88 14.79 -40.79
CA GLN A 120 -0.56 14.80 -42.23
C GLN A 120 -1.09 13.57 -42.97
N LEU A 121 -1.19 12.43 -42.28
CA LEU A 121 -1.78 11.20 -42.82
C LEU A 121 -3.33 11.25 -42.86
N GLY A 122 -3.94 12.33 -42.37
CA GLY A 122 -5.39 12.52 -42.33
C GLY A 122 -6.08 11.71 -41.25
N LEU A 123 -5.36 11.29 -40.20
CA LEU A 123 -5.98 10.64 -39.05
C LEU A 123 -6.69 11.68 -38.17
N SER A 124 -7.87 11.34 -37.68
CA SER A 124 -8.68 12.19 -36.80
C SER A 124 -8.62 11.70 -35.35
N GLY A 125 -8.58 12.65 -34.41
CA GLY A 125 -8.65 12.39 -32.97
C GLY A 125 -10.06 12.18 -32.43
N TYR A 126 -10.19 12.20 -31.10
CA TYR A 126 -11.48 12.16 -30.41
C TYR A 126 -12.16 13.53 -30.37
N SER A 127 -13.46 13.55 -30.04
CA SER A 127 -14.18 14.79 -29.71
C SER A 127 -14.24 15.00 -28.21
N THR A 128 -13.85 16.18 -27.70
CA THR A 128 -14.02 16.49 -26.28
C THR A 128 -15.50 16.60 -25.92
N ILE A 129 -15.85 16.15 -24.72
CA ILE A 129 -17.23 16.23 -24.20
C ILE A 129 -17.21 16.57 -22.71
N LYS A 130 -18.16 17.40 -22.26
CA LYS A 130 -18.32 17.69 -20.84
C LYS A 130 -19.07 16.58 -20.12
N ILE A 131 -18.86 16.45 -18.81
CA ILE A 131 -19.49 15.40 -17.98
C ILE A 131 -21.02 15.44 -18.04
N ASP A 132 -21.62 16.63 -17.97
CA ASP A 132 -23.07 16.85 -18.03
C ASP A 132 -23.65 16.46 -19.40
N GLU A 133 -22.94 16.78 -20.48
CA GLU A 133 -23.31 16.38 -21.84
C GLU A 133 -23.15 14.87 -22.06
N ALA A 134 -22.09 14.27 -21.50
CA ALA A 134 -21.85 12.83 -21.58
C ALA A 134 -22.93 12.02 -20.86
N GLN A 135 -23.48 12.55 -19.77
CA GLN A 135 -24.49 11.88 -18.96
C GLN A 135 -25.83 11.63 -19.69
N VAL A 136 -26.17 12.48 -20.66
CA VAL A 136 -27.47 12.43 -21.37
C VAL A 136 -27.40 11.81 -22.76
N GLN A 137 -26.22 11.42 -23.22
CA GLN A 137 -26.02 10.80 -24.52
C GLN A 137 -26.08 9.28 -24.47
N ALA A 138 -26.45 8.67 -25.60
CA ALA A 138 -26.39 7.23 -25.77
C ALA A 138 -24.97 6.79 -26.16
N TRP A 139 -24.47 5.79 -25.45
CA TRP A 139 -23.13 5.20 -25.62
C TRP A 139 -23.25 3.70 -25.79
N ASP A 140 -22.39 3.14 -26.64
CA ASP A 140 -22.28 1.68 -26.81
C ASP A 140 -21.33 1.06 -25.79
N LEU A 141 -20.35 1.83 -25.34
CA LEU A 141 -19.34 1.43 -24.37
C LEU A 141 -18.78 2.67 -23.67
N ALA A 142 -18.51 2.56 -22.38
CA ALA A 142 -17.73 3.53 -21.63
C ALA A 142 -16.44 2.87 -21.12
N PHE A 143 -15.33 3.60 -21.16
CA PHE A 143 -14.04 3.09 -20.73
C PHE A 143 -13.31 4.13 -19.88
N TRP A 144 -12.95 3.77 -18.65
CA TRP A 144 -12.23 4.64 -17.75
C TRP A 144 -10.76 4.27 -17.66
N ILE A 145 -9.90 5.20 -18.07
CA ILE A 145 -8.45 5.06 -17.97
C ILE A 145 -7.99 5.88 -16.76
N HIS A 146 -7.68 5.19 -15.67
CA HIS A 146 -7.32 5.81 -14.40
C HIS A 146 -5.81 6.13 -14.35
N PRO A 147 -5.40 7.36 -13.96
CA PRO A 147 -3.98 7.72 -13.97
C PRO A 147 -3.10 7.08 -12.89
N ALA A 148 -3.58 6.99 -11.64
CA ALA A 148 -2.72 6.56 -10.54
C ALA A 148 -3.53 6.13 -9.31
N ILE A 149 -2.85 5.59 -8.30
CA ILE A 149 -3.39 5.33 -6.96
C ILE A 149 -3.71 6.67 -6.29
N GLU A 150 -4.81 7.29 -6.66
CA GLU A 150 -5.35 8.47 -5.99
C GLU A 150 -6.71 8.10 -5.40
N ALA A 151 -6.81 8.18 -4.08
CA ALA A 151 -8.11 8.12 -3.43
C ALA A 151 -8.67 9.54 -3.43
N GLY A 152 -9.59 9.84 -4.34
CA GLY A 152 -10.07 11.23 -4.47
C GLY A 152 -10.90 11.55 -5.69
N GLU A 153 -11.53 10.56 -6.32
CA GLU A 153 -12.32 10.78 -7.53
C GLU A 153 -13.34 11.91 -7.41
N SER A 154 -13.46 12.71 -8.47
CA SER A 154 -14.42 13.80 -8.48
C SER A 154 -15.83 13.20 -8.35
N GLY A 155 -16.64 13.74 -7.44
CA GLY A 155 -18.02 13.26 -7.27
C GLY A 155 -18.81 13.27 -8.58
N ALA A 156 -18.47 14.18 -9.49
CA ALA A 156 -19.04 14.27 -10.83
C ALA A 156 -18.73 13.03 -11.71
N MET A 157 -17.51 12.50 -11.67
CA MET A 157 -17.16 11.29 -12.44
C MET A 157 -17.86 10.07 -11.88
N VAL A 158 -17.94 9.94 -10.54
CA VAL A 158 -18.70 8.88 -9.87
C VAL A 158 -20.20 8.92 -10.25
N ASP A 159 -20.80 10.11 -10.31
CA ASP A 159 -22.20 10.28 -10.72
C ASP A 159 -22.42 9.94 -12.20
N LEU A 160 -21.46 10.29 -13.07
CA LEU A 160 -21.50 9.94 -14.49
C LEU A 160 -21.48 8.42 -14.68
N ILE A 161 -20.51 7.72 -14.11
CA ILE A 161 -20.43 6.26 -14.27
C ILE A 161 -21.64 5.52 -13.68
N SER A 162 -22.21 6.05 -12.60
CA SER A 162 -23.44 5.52 -12.00
C SER A 162 -24.62 5.66 -12.96
N THR A 163 -24.72 6.81 -13.64
CA THR A 163 -25.78 7.06 -14.62
C THR A 163 -25.64 6.19 -15.87
N LEU A 164 -24.40 6.03 -16.36
CA LEU A 164 -24.09 5.17 -17.50
C LEU A 164 -24.44 3.71 -17.19
N HIS A 165 -24.07 3.22 -16.01
CA HIS A 165 -24.42 1.88 -15.54
C HIS A 165 -25.93 1.68 -15.45
N ALA A 166 -26.66 2.63 -14.85
CA ALA A 166 -28.12 2.58 -14.75
C ALA A 166 -28.82 2.58 -16.12
N SER A 167 -28.17 3.14 -17.14
CA SER A 167 -28.64 3.16 -18.53
C SER A 167 -28.26 1.90 -19.32
N GLY A 168 -27.58 0.94 -18.68
CA GLY A 168 -27.17 -0.33 -19.28
C GLY A 168 -25.93 -0.24 -20.17
N VAL A 169 -25.18 0.88 -20.11
CA VAL A 169 -23.93 1.02 -20.87
C VAL A 169 -22.86 0.15 -20.21
N PRO A 170 -22.22 -0.80 -20.93
CA PRO A 170 -21.08 -1.53 -20.41
C PRO A 170 -19.94 -0.56 -20.07
N LEU A 171 -19.40 -0.67 -18.86
CA LEU A 171 -18.31 0.19 -18.40
C LEU A 171 -17.14 -0.64 -17.90
N TYR A 172 -15.98 -0.39 -18.48
CA TYR A 172 -14.71 -1.00 -18.10
C TYR A 172 -13.77 0.05 -17.53
N ALA A 173 -12.87 -0.37 -16.65
CA ALA A 173 -11.87 0.51 -16.09
C ALA A 173 -10.50 -0.18 -16.00
N CYS A 174 -9.46 0.62 -16.22
CA CYS A 174 -8.08 0.20 -16.18
C CYS A 174 -7.42 0.79 -14.92
N MET A 175 -6.97 -0.08 -14.02
CA MET A 175 -6.40 0.27 -12.72
C MET A 175 -4.90 -0.03 -12.69
N TYR A 176 -4.16 0.71 -11.87
CA TYR A 176 -2.70 0.59 -11.80
C TYR A 176 -2.25 -0.77 -11.25
N ASN A 177 -2.91 -1.27 -10.20
CA ASN A 177 -2.67 -2.57 -9.58
C ASN A 177 -3.91 -3.06 -8.80
N GLU A 178 -3.80 -4.21 -8.13
CA GLU A 178 -4.91 -4.76 -7.32
C GLU A 178 -5.32 -3.81 -6.19
N LEU A 179 -4.37 -3.17 -5.51
CA LEU A 179 -4.65 -2.22 -4.43
C LEU A 179 -5.46 -1.02 -4.94
N ASP A 180 -5.08 -0.45 -6.08
CA ASP A 180 -5.79 0.64 -6.74
C ASP A 180 -7.24 0.23 -7.05
N ALA A 181 -7.43 -0.92 -7.69
CA ALA A 181 -8.77 -1.43 -8.01
C ALA A 181 -9.66 -1.56 -6.76
N LEU A 182 -9.11 -2.10 -5.66
CA LEU A 182 -9.84 -2.22 -4.39
C LEU A 182 -10.14 -0.85 -3.77
N ILE A 183 -9.22 0.11 -3.83
CA ILE A 183 -9.43 1.49 -3.36
C ILE A 183 -10.57 2.14 -4.15
N GLN A 184 -10.57 2.04 -5.47
CA GLN A 184 -11.62 2.63 -6.30
C GLN A 184 -13.00 2.02 -6.01
N CYS A 185 -13.07 0.74 -5.64
CA CYS A 185 -14.33 0.11 -5.22
C CYS A 185 -14.88 0.69 -3.92
N HIS A 186 -14.02 1.03 -2.95
CA HIS A 186 -14.45 1.77 -1.76
C HIS A 186 -15.00 3.16 -2.11
N GLY A 187 -14.43 3.82 -3.12
CA GLY A 187 -14.93 5.10 -3.63
C GLY A 187 -16.33 5.04 -4.26
N LEU A 188 -16.76 3.85 -4.71
CA LEU A 188 -18.06 3.62 -5.34
C LEU A 188 -19.11 2.99 -4.42
N ALA A 189 -18.72 2.59 -3.20
CA ALA A 189 -19.56 1.80 -2.31
C ALA A 189 -20.91 2.48 -1.99
N ASP A 190 -20.92 3.82 -1.84
CA ASP A 190 -22.14 4.61 -1.58
C ASP A 190 -23.16 4.58 -2.75
N LYS A 191 -22.70 4.22 -3.95
CA LYS A 191 -23.55 4.03 -5.14
C LYS A 191 -24.01 2.59 -5.31
N GLY A 192 -23.55 1.67 -4.45
CA GLY A 192 -23.83 0.24 -4.57
C GLY A 192 -23.16 -0.39 -5.79
N LEU A 193 -22.02 0.14 -6.21
CA LEU A 193 -21.27 -0.31 -7.38
C LEU A 193 -19.84 -0.73 -7.00
N GLU A 194 -19.24 -1.60 -7.81
CA GLU A 194 -17.84 -2.01 -7.70
C GLU A 194 -17.21 -2.20 -9.09
N PHE A 195 -15.88 -2.12 -9.14
CA PHE A 195 -15.07 -2.57 -10.27
C PHE A 195 -14.69 -4.05 -10.10
N SER A 196 -15.59 -4.96 -10.47
CA SER A 196 -15.35 -6.39 -10.38
C SER A 196 -14.19 -6.84 -11.29
N TRP A 197 -13.55 -7.95 -10.91
CA TRP A 197 -12.67 -8.67 -11.81
C TRP A 197 -13.46 -9.21 -13.00
N LEU A 198 -12.79 -9.42 -14.14
CA LEU A 198 -13.43 -9.88 -15.37
C LEU A 198 -14.01 -11.30 -15.24
N ASP A 199 -13.45 -12.10 -14.33
CA ASP A 199 -13.84 -13.49 -14.09
C ASP A 199 -14.58 -13.70 -12.75
N ALA A 200 -14.62 -12.69 -11.86
CA ALA A 200 -15.25 -12.83 -10.55
C ALA A 200 -15.59 -11.48 -9.88
N PRO A 201 -16.65 -11.42 -9.04
CA PRO A 201 -16.87 -10.29 -8.13
C PRO A 201 -15.76 -10.16 -7.07
N ILE A 202 -15.56 -8.96 -6.52
CA ILE A 202 -14.49 -8.69 -5.54
C ILE A 202 -14.66 -9.48 -4.24
N ALA A 203 -15.90 -9.75 -3.81
CA ALA A 203 -16.17 -10.51 -2.59
C ALA A 203 -15.50 -11.90 -2.56
N ASN A 204 -15.38 -12.52 -3.74
CA ASN A 204 -15.16 -13.96 -3.87
C ASN A 204 -13.76 -14.33 -4.41
N ALA A 205 -12.94 -13.36 -4.79
CA ALA A 205 -11.69 -13.65 -5.48
C ALA A 205 -10.61 -12.57 -5.27
N ARG A 206 -9.35 -13.02 -5.26
CA ARG A 206 -8.18 -12.17 -5.54
C ARG A 206 -8.07 -11.92 -7.04
N LEU A 207 -7.23 -10.95 -7.42
CA LEU A 207 -6.92 -10.66 -8.81
C LEU A 207 -6.55 -11.94 -9.60
N GLY A 208 -7.39 -12.31 -10.55
CA GLY A 208 -7.20 -13.44 -11.46
C GLY A 208 -6.42 -13.06 -12.72
N LYS A 209 -5.88 -14.07 -13.42
CA LYS A 209 -5.18 -13.88 -14.71
C LYS A 209 -6.07 -13.29 -15.80
N ALA A 210 -7.38 -13.45 -15.71
CA ALA A 210 -8.32 -12.88 -16.69
C ALA A 210 -8.36 -11.34 -16.60
N SER A 211 -8.25 -10.80 -15.39
CA SER A 211 -8.19 -9.35 -15.13
C SER A 211 -6.82 -8.74 -15.31
N VAL A 212 -5.77 -9.56 -15.50
CA VAL A 212 -4.46 -9.04 -15.86
C VAL A 212 -4.54 -8.42 -17.26
N ASN A 213 -4.18 -7.15 -17.34
CA ASN A 213 -4.13 -6.45 -18.60
C ASN A 213 -2.85 -6.79 -19.38
N LYS A 214 -3.00 -7.56 -20.47
CA LYS A 214 -1.90 -7.86 -21.41
C LYS A 214 -1.70 -6.79 -22.51
N TYR A 215 -2.58 -5.79 -22.57
CA TYR A 215 -2.58 -4.70 -23.56
C TYR A 215 -2.43 -3.30 -22.91
N GLY A 216 -1.95 -3.22 -21.68
CA GLY A 216 -1.80 -1.98 -20.92
C GLY A 216 -0.57 -1.15 -21.28
N ILE A 217 -0.48 0.04 -20.67
CA ILE A 217 0.62 1.00 -20.84
C ILE A 217 1.76 0.58 -19.89
N ALA A 218 2.45 -0.53 -20.21
CA ALA A 218 3.61 -0.96 -19.45
C ALA A 218 4.89 -0.31 -20.01
N THR A 219 5.57 0.49 -19.20
CA THR A 219 6.84 1.16 -19.57
C THR A 219 8.07 0.24 -19.46
N ALA A 220 7.90 -1.04 -19.13
CA ALA A 220 8.96 -2.04 -19.17
C ALA A 220 8.38 -3.47 -19.21
N GLU A 221 8.55 -4.16 -20.34
CA GLU A 221 8.41 -5.60 -20.70
C GLU A 221 7.69 -6.65 -19.80
N VAL A 222 6.87 -6.28 -18.83
CA VAL A 222 6.14 -7.24 -17.98
C VAL A 222 4.75 -6.67 -17.70
N GLY A 223 3.73 -7.27 -18.31
CA GLY A 223 2.39 -7.15 -17.76
C GLY A 223 2.43 -7.74 -16.36
N ILE A 224 1.90 -6.99 -15.39
CA ILE A 224 1.90 -7.29 -13.95
C ILE A 224 3.21 -6.94 -13.22
N GLU A 225 3.50 -5.64 -13.07
CA GLU A 225 3.94 -4.95 -11.84
C GLU A 225 4.57 -3.61 -12.26
N GLY A 226 3.84 -2.51 -12.05
CA GLY A 226 4.37 -1.14 -12.17
C GLY A 226 4.04 -0.36 -13.46
N GLY A 227 3.31 -0.97 -14.42
CA GLY A 227 2.80 -0.28 -15.60
C GLY A 227 1.48 0.46 -15.36
N TRP A 228 1.24 1.51 -16.13
CA TRP A 228 -0.04 2.22 -16.17
C TRP A 228 -1.14 1.27 -16.69
N GLY A 229 -2.13 0.98 -15.85
CA GLY A 229 -3.27 0.15 -16.23
C GLY A 229 -2.99 -1.37 -16.25
N ALA A 230 -2.37 -1.95 -15.22
CA ALA A 230 -2.08 -3.38 -15.18
C ALA A 230 -3.31 -4.28 -14.92
N VAL A 231 -4.42 -3.72 -14.46
CA VAL A 231 -5.62 -4.47 -14.07
C VAL A 231 -6.85 -3.95 -14.82
N LEU A 232 -7.51 -4.84 -15.57
CA LEU A 232 -8.77 -4.55 -16.25
C LEU A 232 -9.94 -5.05 -15.39
N THR A 233 -10.91 -4.16 -15.19
CA THR A 233 -12.10 -4.39 -14.36
C THR A 233 -13.37 -3.99 -15.11
N LYS A 234 -14.51 -4.51 -14.66
CA LYS A 234 -15.84 -4.17 -15.18
C LYS A 234 -16.70 -3.60 -14.06
N LEU A 235 -17.37 -2.48 -14.31
CA LEU A 235 -18.30 -1.90 -13.35
C LEU A 235 -19.55 -2.77 -13.23
N GLN A 236 -19.88 -3.18 -12.01
CA GLN A 236 -21.00 -4.06 -11.68
C GLN A 236 -21.67 -3.63 -10.37
N PRO A 237 -22.87 -4.15 -10.05
CA PRO A 237 -23.43 -4.02 -8.71
C PRO A 237 -22.48 -4.58 -7.65
N ALA A 238 -22.34 -3.86 -6.54
CA ALA A 238 -21.42 -4.22 -5.47
C ALA A 238 -21.75 -5.61 -4.88
N SER A 239 -20.73 -6.43 -4.77
CA SER A 239 -20.76 -7.76 -4.15
C SER A 239 -20.42 -7.70 -2.65
N VAL A 240 -19.83 -6.59 -2.22
CA VAL A 240 -19.42 -6.28 -0.84
C VAL A 240 -19.95 -4.92 -0.42
N THR A 241 -20.19 -4.74 0.88
CA THR A 241 -20.63 -3.46 1.45
C THR A 241 -19.51 -2.86 2.27
N ALA A 242 -19.07 -1.66 1.91
CA ALA A 242 -18.10 -0.89 2.71
C ALA A 242 -18.75 -0.39 4.01
N GLN A 243 -17.96 -0.24 5.07
CA GLN A 243 -18.47 0.32 6.32
C GLN A 243 -18.48 1.86 6.25
N PRO A 244 -19.42 2.52 6.94
CA PRO A 244 -19.44 3.98 7.02
C PRO A 244 -18.09 4.51 7.55
N GLY A 245 -17.47 5.40 6.78
CA GLY A 245 -16.19 6.04 7.14
C GLY A 245 -14.93 5.37 6.61
N ASP A 246 -15.01 4.12 6.12
CA ASP A 246 -13.87 3.40 5.51
C ASP A 246 -13.19 4.24 4.44
N TRP A 247 -13.99 4.83 3.55
CA TRP A 247 -13.50 5.66 2.46
C TRP A 247 -12.69 6.87 2.94
N GLN A 248 -13.04 7.46 4.08
CA GLN A 248 -12.30 8.61 4.61
C GLN A 248 -10.92 8.20 5.11
N PHE A 249 -10.79 7.05 5.78
CA PHE A 249 -9.49 6.52 6.20
C PHE A 249 -8.58 6.25 4.99
N ILE A 250 -9.13 5.63 3.95
CA ILE A 250 -8.41 5.34 2.72
C ILE A 250 -7.90 6.63 2.08
N LYS A 251 -8.76 7.65 1.90
CA LYS A 251 -8.37 8.93 1.32
C LYS A 251 -7.23 9.62 2.06
N VAL A 252 -7.34 9.73 3.38
CA VAL A 252 -6.31 10.38 4.20
C VAL A 252 -5.00 9.60 4.10
N ALA A 253 -5.04 8.27 4.27
CA ALA A 253 -3.84 7.44 4.19
C ALA A 253 -3.18 7.48 2.80
N MET A 254 -3.95 7.49 1.71
CA MET A 254 -3.40 7.50 0.35
C MET A 254 -2.85 8.87 -0.03
N SER A 255 -3.48 9.94 0.46
CA SER A 255 -2.91 11.28 0.30
C SER A 255 -1.54 11.40 0.97
N LEU A 256 -1.36 10.83 2.17
CA LEU A 256 -0.05 10.77 2.81
C LEU A 256 0.94 9.91 2.01
N PHE A 257 0.52 8.72 1.58
CA PHE A 257 1.37 7.81 0.81
C PHE A 257 1.88 8.49 -0.49
N ARG A 258 1.02 9.23 -1.17
CA ARG A 258 1.37 10.05 -2.34
C ARG A 258 2.39 11.14 -2.00
N LEU A 259 2.17 11.89 -0.91
CA LEU A 259 3.07 12.96 -0.48
C LEU A 259 4.44 12.45 -0.01
N GLU A 260 4.53 11.21 0.45
CA GLU A 260 5.80 10.54 0.74
C GLU A 260 6.62 10.25 -0.53
N GLY A 261 6.05 10.46 -1.73
CA GLY A 261 6.70 10.21 -3.03
C GLY A 261 6.76 8.73 -3.38
N SER A 262 6.00 7.89 -2.66
CA SER A 262 5.91 6.46 -2.94
C SER A 262 4.80 6.22 -3.96
N THR A 263 5.16 5.67 -5.12
CA THR A 263 4.21 5.25 -6.15
C THR A 263 3.95 3.75 -6.14
N SER A 264 4.77 3.00 -5.41
CA SER A 264 4.67 1.54 -5.27
C SER A 264 5.21 1.11 -3.90
N ALA A 265 4.67 0.00 -3.39
CA ALA A 265 5.18 -0.69 -2.23
C ALA A 265 5.95 -1.95 -2.71
N ALA A 266 7.08 -2.27 -2.06
CA ALA A 266 7.83 -3.50 -2.28
C ALA A 266 7.05 -4.74 -1.81
N TRP A 267 6.07 -4.57 -0.92
CA TRP A 267 5.19 -5.63 -0.46
C TRP A 267 3.75 -5.41 -0.92
N SER A 268 3.20 -6.45 -1.53
CA SER A 268 1.81 -6.48 -1.99
C SER A 268 0.83 -6.60 -0.83
N LEU A 269 -0.28 -5.87 -0.92
CA LEU A 269 -1.34 -5.89 0.10
C LEU A 269 -1.89 -7.32 0.26
N GLY A 270 -1.90 -7.82 1.50
CA GLY A 270 -2.48 -9.12 1.86
C GLY A 270 -1.66 -10.33 1.39
N GLU A 271 -0.48 -10.13 0.81
CA GLU A 271 0.43 -11.23 0.48
C GLU A 271 1.39 -11.51 1.64
N VAL A 272 1.75 -12.79 1.80
CA VAL A 272 2.76 -13.18 2.80
C VAL A 272 4.12 -12.71 2.31
N VAL A 273 4.79 -11.89 3.11
CA VAL A 273 6.14 -11.41 2.81
C VAL A 273 7.12 -12.56 3.00
N ALA A 274 7.74 -12.99 1.90
CA ALA A 274 8.68 -14.11 1.91
C ALA A 274 10.01 -13.76 2.60
N GLY A 275 10.62 -14.74 3.26
CA GLY A 275 11.99 -14.62 3.76
C GLY A 275 12.16 -13.83 5.07
N VAL A 276 11.09 -13.26 5.63
CA VAL A 276 11.13 -12.58 6.92
C VAL A 276 11.50 -13.56 8.02
N SER A 277 12.56 -13.26 8.79
CA SER A 277 13.05 -14.08 9.91
C SER A 277 13.27 -15.56 9.56
N PHE A 278 13.72 -15.88 8.34
CA PHE A 278 13.83 -17.27 7.84
C PHE A 278 12.50 -18.04 7.87
N ASN A 279 11.40 -17.38 7.50
CA ASN A 279 10.02 -17.91 7.52
C ASN A 279 9.53 -18.34 8.91
N LYS A 280 10.16 -17.86 10.00
CA LYS A 280 9.67 -18.09 11.37
C LYS A 280 8.40 -17.29 11.67
N CYS A 281 8.24 -16.15 10.99
CA CYS A 281 6.98 -15.42 10.94
C CYS A 281 6.52 -15.36 9.47
N GLN A 282 5.22 -15.21 9.28
CA GLN A 282 4.58 -15.06 7.97
C GLN A 282 3.79 -13.76 7.98
N PRO A 283 4.48 -12.60 8.02
CA PRO A 283 3.78 -11.34 8.07
C PRO A 283 3.11 -11.07 6.71
N ILE A 284 1.97 -10.40 6.75
CA ILE A 284 1.23 -10.00 5.56
C ILE A 284 1.54 -8.55 5.21
N GLY A 285 1.75 -8.26 3.93
CA GLY A 285 2.02 -6.92 3.42
C GLY A 285 0.80 -6.01 3.57
N LEU A 286 1.07 -4.75 3.90
CA LEU A 286 0.11 -3.66 4.10
C LEU A 286 0.52 -2.45 3.27
N ILE A 287 -0.29 -1.39 3.33
CA ILE A 287 -0.03 -0.12 2.64
C ILE A 287 1.24 0.53 3.22
N GLY A 288 2.11 1.02 2.34
CA GLY A 288 3.25 1.85 2.73
C GLY A 288 4.49 1.07 3.18
N ASN A 289 4.75 -0.10 2.60
CA ASN A 289 5.85 -1.00 3.01
C ASN A 289 5.79 -1.37 4.49
N LEU A 290 4.58 -1.46 5.03
CA LEU A 290 4.31 -2.03 6.33
C LEU A 290 3.93 -3.49 6.15
N ALA A 291 4.25 -4.33 7.13
CA ALA A 291 3.73 -5.68 7.22
C ALA A 291 3.37 -6.00 8.66
N VAL A 292 2.37 -6.86 8.85
CA VAL A 292 1.94 -7.29 10.18
C VAL A 292 2.11 -8.79 10.32
N ASP A 293 2.71 -9.24 11.40
CA ASP A 293 2.62 -10.63 11.83
C ASP A 293 1.22 -10.90 12.42
N PRO A 294 0.36 -11.69 11.74
CA PRO A 294 -1.02 -11.91 12.19
C PRO A 294 -1.11 -12.68 13.52
N GLN A 295 -0.03 -13.35 13.96
CA GLN A 295 -0.03 -14.10 15.21
C GLN A 295 0.26 -13.20 16.40
N THR A 296 1.22 -12.29 16.24
CA THR A 296 1.75 -11.49 17.34
C THR A 296 1.26 -10.04 17.32
N GLY A 297 0.84 -9.54 16.16
CA GLY A 297 0.55 -8.13 15.93
C GLY A 297 1.80 -7.27 15.75
N LEU A 298 2.99 -7.88 15.67
CA LEU A 298 4.24 -7.17 15.40
C LEU A 298 4.18 -6.51 14.02
N LEU A 299 4.40 -5.20 13.97
CA LEU A 299 4.50 -4.43 12.74
C LEU A 299 5.95 -4.27 12.33
N LEU A 300 6.18 -4.51 11.05
CA LEU A 300 7.47 -4.47 10.40
C LEU A 300 7.43 -3.42 9.29
N SER A 301 8.55 -2.74 9.07
CA SER A 301 8.78 -1.96 7.86
C SER A 301 10.12 -2.31 7.23
N GLU A 302 10.21 -2.17 5.92
CA GLU A 302 11.48 -2.31 5.21
C GLU A 302 12.16 -0.96 5.05
N CYS A 303 13.46 -0.91 5.36
CA CYS A 303 14.29 0.22 4.98
C CYS A 303 14.64 0.13 3.49
N SER A 304 14.08 1.03 2.68
CA SER A 304 14.24 1.06 1.23
C SER A 304 15.68 1.13 0.72
N THR A 305 16.64 1.58 1.53
CA THR A 305 18.06 1.67 1.15
C THR A 305 18.89 0.45 1.54
N THR A 306 18.48 -0.28 2.58
CA THR A 306 19.30 -1.38 3.15
C THR A 306 18.61 -2.74 3.09
N ASN A 307 17.32 -2.78 2.73
CA ASN A 307 16.42 -3.93 2.80
C ASN A 307 16.42 -4.59 4.20
N VAL A 308 16.73 -3.79 5.23
CA VAL A 308 16.66 -4.22 6.62
C VAL A 308 15.22 -4.06 7.09
N LEU A 309 14.71 -5.15 7.67
CA LEU A 309 13.42 -5.19 8.35
C LEU A 309 13.54 -4.56 9.73
N ASN A 310 12.73 -3.53 10.00
CA ASN A 310 12.64 -2.86 11.28
C ASN A 310 11.32 -3.19 11.96
N ALA A 311 11.34 -3.53 13.24
CA ALA A 311 10.14 -3.51 14.06
C ALA A 311 9.73 -2.04 14.29
N VAL A 312 8.51 -1.68 13.89
CA VAL A 312 8.00 -0.29 14.01
C VAL A 312 6.89 -0.15 15.06
N GLY A 313 6.42 -1.27 15.61
CA GLY A 313 5.52 -1.28 16.76
C GLY A 313 4.71 -2.57 16.84
N HIS A 314 3.65 -2.54 17.65
CA HIS A 314 2.73 -3.66 17.85
C HIS A 314 1.29 -3.17 17.79
N LEU A 315 0.43 -3.92 17.11
CA LEU A 315 -1.00 -3.70 17.18
C LEU A 315 -1.53 -4.01 18.58
N TRP A 316 -2.51 -3.22 19.00
CA TRP A 316 -3.30 -3.51 20.21
C TRP A 316 -4.38 -4.56 19.90
N THR A 317 -4.99 -5.11 20.95
CA THR A 317 -5.84 -6.31 20.82
C THR A 317 -7.03 -6.10 19.89
N ALA A 318 -7.67 -4.93 19.93
CA ALA A 318 -8.83 -4.65 19.09
C ALA A 318 -8.51 -4.69 17.59
N GLU A 319 -7.35 -4.16 17.16
CA GLU A 319 -6.98 -4.19 15.74
C GLU A 319 -6.50 -5.56 15.29
N LEU A 320 -5.73 -6.26 16.14
CA LEU A 320 -5.25 -7.60 15.81
C LEU A 320 -6.40 -8.61 15.67
N THR A 321 -7.39 -8.55 16.55
CA THR A 321 -8.55 -9.47 16.51
C THR A 321 -9.50 -9.18 15.36
N LYS A 322 -9.48 -7.97 14.83
CA LYS A 322 -10.27 -7.54 13.66
C LYS A 322 -9.52 -7.68 12.34
N LEU A 323 -8.35 -8.33 12.32
CA LEU A 323 -7.57 -8.49 11.10
C LEU A 323 -8.43 -9.11 9.98
N PRO A 324 -8.65 -8.40 8.86
CA PRO A 324 -9.54 -8.87 7.82
C PRO A 324 -9.01 -10.09 7.07
N LYS A 325 -9.94 -10.89 6.52
CA LYS A 325 -9.61 -12.08 5.73
C LYS A 325 -9.61 -11.82 4.23
N THR A 326 -10.39 -10.84 3.77
CA THR A 326 -10.49 -10.45 2.37
C THR A 326 -9.64 -9.22 2.10
N ASN A 327 -9.09 -9.11 0.88
CA ASN A 327 -8.30 -7.94 0.50
C ASN A 327 -9.15 -6.66 0.51
N PHE A 328 -10.43 -6.74 0.14
CA PHE A 328 -11.35 -5.60 0.17
C PHE A 328 -11.49 -4.98 1.56
N GLU A 329 -11.78 -5.80 2.58
CA GLU A 329 -11.88 -5.34 3.97
C GLU A 329 -10.50 -4.97 4.54
N LEU A 330 -9.41 -5.57 4.02
CA LEU A 330 -8.05 -5.26 4.44
C LEU A 330 -7.63 -3.84 4.07
N VAL A 331 -8.13 -3.24 2.97
CA VAL A 331 -7.76 -1.88 2.55
C VAL A 331 -8.02 -0.82 3.64
N PRO A 332 -9.27 -0.60 4.12
CA PRO A 332 -9.54 0.43 5.12
C PRO A 332 -8.86 0.11 6.47
N TRP A 333 -8.79 -1.16 6.84
CA TRP A 333 -8.07 -1.59 8.03
C TRP A 333 -6.57 -1.24 7.95
N ALA A 334 -5.92 -1.56 6.82
CA ALA A 334 -4.52 -1.24 6.59
C ALA A 334 -4.26 0.27 6.50
N ALA A 335 -5.22 1.05 5.98
CA ALA A 335 -5.17 2.51 5.98
C ALA A 335 -5.17 3.07 7.42
N ARG A 336 -6.02 2.54 8.32
CA ARG A 336 -6.03 2.89 9.75
C ARG A 336 -4.70 2.56 10.43
N VAL A 337 -4.15 1.38 10.14
CA VAL A 337 -2.82 0.99 10.65
C VAL A 337 -1.72 1.91 10.11
N LYS A 338 -1.72 2.22 8.81
CA LYS A 338 -0.76 3.16 8.21
C LYS A 338 -0.82 4.53 8.89
N LEU A 339 -2.00 5.05 9.19
CA LEU A 339 -2.16 6.31 9.91
C LEU A 339 -1.62 6.22 11.34
N ALA A 340 -2.07 5.24 12.13
CA ALA A 340 -1.63 5.08 13.52
C ALA A 340 -0.11 4.85 13.65
N PHE A 341 0.51 4.20 12.65
CA PHE A 341 1.94 3.93 12.59
C PHE A 341 2.73 4.90 11.70
N ASN A 342 2.10 5.97 11.25
CA ASN A 342 2.80 7.07 10.61
C ASN A 342 3.58 7.85 11.67
N ASN A 343 4.92 7.81 11.59
CA ASN A 343 5.80 8.37 12.62
C ASN A 343 6.70 9.51 12.11
N GLN A 344 6.41 10.03 10.92
CA GLN A 344 7.14 11.13 10.31
C GLN A 344 6.19 11.99 9.49
N LEU A 345 6.39 13.30 9.56
CA LEU A 345 5.86 14.21 8.55
C LEU A 345 6.81 14.21 7.35
N THR A 346 6.29 14.55 6.18
CA THR A 346 7.12 14.62 4.97
C THR A 346 8.28 15.59 5.14
N ARG A 347 9.43 15.22 4.57
CA ARG A 347 10.67 15.99 4.72
C ARG A 347 10.68 17.29 3.91
N GLU A 348 10.00 17.34 2.78
CA GLU A 348 9.90 18.53 1.94
C GLU A 348 8.90 19.53 2.56
N ASP A 349 9.29 20.79 2.72
CA ASP A 349 8.51 21.79 3.47
C ASP A 349 7.09 21.99 2.91
N LYS A 350 6.94 22.11 1.58
CA LYS A 350 5.63 22.27 0.94
C LYS A 350 4.71 21.07 1.22
N LYS A 351 5.23 19.86 0.99
CA LYS A 351 4.48 18.61 1.26
C LYS A 351 4.20 18.44 2.75
N ARG A 352 5.05 18.98 3.63
CA ARG A 352 4.88 18.91 5.08
C ARG A 352 3.70 19.74 5.52
N VAL A 353 3.57 20.96 4.99
CA VAL A 353 2.41 21.81 5.23
C VAL A 353 1.14 21.09 4.78
N GLU A 354 1.13 20.56 3.56
CA GLU A 354 -0.03 19.82 3.02
C GLU A 354 -0.37 18.58 3.87
N THR A 355 0.64 17.81 4.30
CA THR A 355 0.48 16.66 5.20
C THR A 355 -0.18 17.06 6.52
N ILE A 356 0.28 18.16 7.13
CA ILE A 356 -0.29 18.67 8.38
C ILE A 356 -1.74 19.09 8.16
N GLU A 357 -2.03 19.87 7.11
CA GLU A 357 -3.39 20.33 6.82
C GLU A 357 -4.38 19.18 6.59
N ILE A 358 -3.95 18.12 5.90
CA ILE A 358 -4.75 16.91 5.67
C ILE A 358 -5.06 16.22 7.01
N LEU A 359 -4.03 16.03 7.85
CA LEU A 359 -4.18 15.37 9.15
C LEU A 359 -5.00 16.20 10.14
N GLU A 360 -4.81 17.51 10.21
CA GLU A 360 -5.58 18.42 11.05
C GLU A 360 -7.06 18.44 10.65
N ARG A 361 -7.35 18.51 9.35
CA ARG A 361 -8.73 18.46 8.85
C ARG A 361 -9.40 17.14 9.20
N ALA A 362 -8.71 16.02 9.00
CA ALA A 362 -9.22 14.70 9.34
C ALA A 362 -9.41 14.51 10.85
N PHE A 363 -8.47 14.98 11.67
CA PHE A 363 -8.61 14.93 13.11
C PHE A 363 -9.77 15.81 13.60
N GLY A 364 -9.92 17.01 13.03
CA GLY A 364 -11.03 17.92 13.31
C GLY A 364 -12.41 17.37 12.94
N SER A 365 -12.50 16.39 12.02
CA SER A 365 -13.73 15.66 11.71
C SER A 365 -13.96 14.42 12.59
N GLY A 366 -13.09 14.17 13.58
CA GLY A 366 -13.21 13.08 14.55
C GLY A 366 -12.33 11.86 14.26
N MET A 367 -11.45 11.89 13.25
CA MET A 367 -10.55 10.78 12.94
C MET A 367 -9.36 10.71 13.92
N ILE A 368 -9.49 9.91 14.98
CA ILE A 368 -8.46 9.79 16.02
C ILE A 368 -7.11 9.33 15.45
N GLU A 369 -7.09 8.40 14.50
CA GLU A 369 -5.88 7.88 13.87
C GLU A 369 -5.09 8.96 13.13
N ALA A 370 -5.75 9.97 12.56
CA ALA A 370 -5.09 11.12 11.97
C ALA A 370 -4.44 12.01 13.04
N GLY A 371 -5.09 12.17 14.21
CA GLY A 371 -4.50 12.84 15.36
C GLY A 371 -3.26 12.10 15.89
N ILE A 372 -3.30 10.78 15.98
CA ILE A 372 -2.13 9.95 16.34
C ILE A 372 -0.99 10.14 15.33
N ALA A 373 -1.28 10.06 14.03
CA ALA A 373 -0.30 10.29 12.97
C ALA A 373 0.38 11.66 13.10
N LEU A 374 -0.41 12.71 13.36
CA LEU A 374 0.06 14.08 13.49
C LEU A 374 0.93 14.26 14.74
N ALA A 375 0.48 13.77 15.89
CA ALA A 375 1.21 13.87 17.15
C ALA A 375 2.56 13.16 17.07
N ARG A 376 2.60 11.93 16.55
CA ARG A 376 3.84 11.18 16.32
C ARG A 376 4.77 11.86 15.31
N GLY A 377 4.19 12.48 14.28
CA GLY A 377 4.94 13.29 13.33
C GLY A 377 5.66 14.47 14.00
N TYR A 378 4.99 15.16 14.92
CA TYR A 378 5.60 16.25 15.71
C TYR A 378 6.66 15.76 16.69
N GLU A 379 6.47 14.62 17.37
CA GLU A 379 7.48 14.03 18.25
C GLU A 379 8.82 13.82 17.53
N ARG A 380 8.78 13.55 16.22
CA ARG A 380 9.98 13.29 15.41
C ARG A 380 10.77 14.56 15.02
N ILE A 381 10.16 15.74 15.09
CA ILE A 381 10.81 17.04 14.76
C ILE A 381 11.77 17.47 15.89
N ASP A 382 11.59 16.95 17.10
CA ASP A 382 12.45 17.15 18.27
C ASP A 382 12.72 18.62 18.66
N THR A 383 11.69 19.47 18.56
CA THR A 383 11.68 20.83 19.12
C THR A 383 10.64 20.95 20.23
N ASP A 384 10.83 21.89 21.16
CA ASP A 384 9.88 22.10 22.26
C ASP A 384 8.47 22.48 21.74
N ASP A 385 8.39 23.36 20.73
CA ASP A 385 7.12 23.72 20.06
C ASP A 385 6.41 22.49 19.46
N ALA A 386 7.16 21.61 18.78
CA ALA A 386 6.57 20.38 18.22
C ALA A 386 6.11 19.41 19.33
N LYS A 387 6.90 19.25 20.40
CA LYS A 387 6.51 18.43 21.56
C LYS A 387 5.25 18.96 22.23
N ASP A 388 5.09 20.28 22.33
CA ASP A 388 3.88 20.90 22.87
C ASP A 388 2.67 20.70 21.96
N LYS A 389 2.84 20.79 20.63
CA LYS A 389 1.77 20.43 19.67
C LYS A 389 1.35 18.97 19.81
N ALA A 390 2.30 18.05 19.88
CA ALA A 390 2.03 16.62 20.09
C ALA A 390 1.26 16.39 21.41
N ARG A 391 1.71 17.02 22.50
CA ARG A 391 1.06 16.96 23.82
C ARG A 391 -0.39 17.44 23.76
N VAL A 392 -0.67 18.55 23.09
CA VAL A 392 -2.03 19.09 22.93
C VAL A 392 -2.92 18.04 22.25
N ILE A 393 -2.45 17.45 21.14
CA ILE A 393 -3.21 16.43 20.40
C ILE A 393 -3.48 15.20 21.26
N TYR A 394 -2.47 14.64 21.93
CA TYR A 394 -2.65 13.49 22.82
C TYR A 394 -3.59 13.80 23.99
N THR A 395 -3.53 15.01 24.54
CA THR A 395 -4.46 15.44 25.59
C THR A 395 -5.90 15.52 25.07
N THR A 396 -6.10 16.01 23.84
CA THR A 396 -7.42 16.06 23.19
C THR A 396 -7.97 14.66 22.90
N ILE A 397 -7.14 13.73 22.43
CA ILE A 397 -7.54 12.33 22.23
C ILE A 397 -7.85 11.66 23.58
N GLY A 398 -7.06 11.97 24.61
CA GLY A 398 -7.20 11.40 25.94
C GLY A 398 -6.91 9.90 25.95
N LEU A 399 -7.69 9.17 26.75
CA LEU A 399 -7.55 7.72 26.92
C LEU A 399 -8.31 6.89 25.88
N GLN A 400 -8.86 7.52 24.83
CA GLN A 400 -9.67 6.84 23.81
C GLN A 400 -8.84 5.98 22.84
N HIS A 401 -7.51 6.17 22.82
CA HIS A 401 -6.61 5.41 21.96
C HIS A 401 -5.40 4.92 22.77
N PRO A 402 -4.97 3.66 22.63
CA PRO A 402 -3.90 3.07 23.45
C PRO A 402 -2.58 3.81 23.35
N MET A 403 -2.18 4.26 22.15
CA MET A 403 -0.95 5.05 21.98
C MET A 403 -1.03 6.41 22.68
N SER A 404 -2.22 7.03 22.70
CA SER A 404 -2.43 8.30 23.40
C SER A 404 -2.39 8.10 24.91
N ALA A 405 -3.08 7.06 25.42
CA ALA A 405 -3.01 6.68 26.82
C ALA A 405 -1.56 6.37 27.26
N TYR A 406 -0.79 5.68 26.42
CA TYR A 406 0.63 5.41 26.67
C TYR A 406 1.47 6.68 26.72
N TYR A 407 1.30 7.60 25.77
CA TYR A 407 1.98 8.90 25.81
C TYR A 407 1.63 9.67 27.10
N LEU A 408 0.35 9.76 27.44
CA LEU A 408 -0.12 10.46 28.64
C LEU A 408 0.41 9.82 29.94
N ALA A 409 0.67 8.51 29.93
CA ALA A 409 1.33 7.84 31.06
C ALA A 409 2.76 8.34 31.27
N HIS A 410 3.57 8.30 30.21
CA HIS A 410 4.97 8.77 30.22
C HIS A 410 5.06 10.25 30.56
N ASP A 411 4.14 11.04 30.04
CA ASP A 411 4.03 12.46 30.34
C ASP A 411 3.68 12.73 31.82
N ALA A 412 2.76 11.96 32.40
CA ALA A 412 2.45 12.06 33.82
C ALA A 412 3.66 11.66 34.70
N PHE A 413 4.38 10.60 34.35
CA PHE A 413 5.62 10.21 35.04
C PHE A 413 6.69 11.31 34.97
N ALA A 414 6.88 11.94 33.81
CA ALA A 414 7.81 13.07 33.65
C ALA A 414 7.45 14.25 34.56
N ARG A 415 6.16 14.45 34.84
CA ARG A 415 5.66 15.47 35.79
C ARG A 415 5.58 14.99 37.25
N ARG A 416 6.06 13.77 37.55
CA ARG A 416 6.00 13.14 38.87
C ARG A 416 4.57 12.89 39.38
N ASP A 417 3.60 12.75 38.48
CA ASP A 417 2.26 12.24 38.80
C ASP A 417 2.24 10.72 38.60
N GLU A 418 2.75 9.98 39.59
CA GLU A 418 2.80 8.52 39.55
C GLU A 418 1.42 7.88 39.42
N SER A 419 0.43 8.41 40.14
CA SER A 419 -0.93 7.89 40.12
C SER A 419 -1.58 8.10 38.75
N GLY A 420 -1.41 9.27 38.14
CA GLY A 420 -1.86 9.52 36.77
C GLY A 420 -1.15 8.67 35.74
N GLY A 421 0.17 8.51 35.88
CA GLY A 421 0.98 7.66 35.03
C GLY A 421 0.52 6.21 35.03
N ILE A 422 0.37 5.60 36.21
CA ILE A 422 -0.10 4.22 36.36
C ILE A 422 -1.52 4.04 35.81
N ARG A 423 -2.44 4.99 36.05
CA ARG A 423 -3.81 4.92 35.51
C ARG A 423 -3.81 4.87 33.98
N SER A 424 -3.14 5.82 33.33
CA SER A 424 -3.09 5.90 31.87
C SER A 424 -2.37 4.69 31.26
N LEU A 425 -1.28 4.24 31.89
CA LEU A 425 -0.53 3.06 31.45
C LEU A 425 -1.40 1.79 31.54
N THR A 426 -2.17 1.65 32.62
CA THR A 426 -3.08 0.51 32.81
C THR A 426 -4.16 0.47 31.74
N VAL A 427 -4.69 1.62 31.32
CA VAL A 427 -5.66 1.69 30.21
C VAL A 427 -5.02 1.20 28.91
N ALA A 428 -3.84 1.73 28.55
CA ALA A 428 -3.13 1.29 27.35
C ALA A 428 -2.80 -0.22 27.38
N ALA A 429 -2.37 -0.73 28.53
CA ALA A 429 -2.06 -2.16 28.71
C ALA A 429 -3.33 -3.03 28.61
N THR A 430 -4.46 -2.57 29.16
CA THR A 430 -5.76 -3.27 29.10
C THR A 430 -6.28 -3.35 27.67
N ASP A 431 -6.06 -2.32 26.85
CA ASP A 431 -6.36 -2.33 25.42
C ASP A 431 -5.44 -3.28 24.62
N GLY A 432 -4.41 -3.82 25.28
CA GLY A 432 -3.47 -4.75 24.69
C GLY A 432 -2.29 -4.09 24.00
N TYR A 433 -1.98 -2.83 24.30
CA TYR A 433 -0.82 -2.15 23.74
C TYR A 433 0.45 -2.71 24.35
N VAL A 434 1.21 -3.46 23.56
CA VAL A 434 2.34 -4.26 24.01
C VAL A 434 3.40 -3.45 24.77
N PRO A 435 3.84 -2.26 24.32
CA PRO A 435 4.77 -1.43 25.10
C PRO A 435 4.24 -1.07 26.49
N ALA A 436 2.94 -0.78 26.62
CA ALA A 436 2.33 -0.49 27.92
C ALA A 436 2.28 -1.72 28.84
N ILE A 437 2.03 -2.91 28.28
CA ILE A 437 2.07 -4.17 29.02
C ILE A 437 3.48 -4.42 29.57
N THR A 438 4.52 -4.20 28.75
CA THR A 438 5.91 -4.34 29.15
C THR A 438 6.26 -3.38 30.29
N ASP A 439 5.98 -2.09 30.12
CA ASP A 439 6.26 -1.06 31.14
C ASP A 439 5.52 -1.34 32.44
N LEU A 440 4.25 -1.76 32.37
CA LEU A 440 3.48 -2.13 33.56
C LEU A 440 4.09 -3.35 34.25
N GLY A 441 4.56 -4.34 33.48
CA GLY A 441 5.29 -5.50 34.03
C GLY A 441 6.59 -5.12 34.74
N ILE A 442 7.31 -4.13 34.22
CA ILE A 442 8.51 -3.57 34.88
C ILE A 442 8.13 -2.88 36.20
N ILE A 443 7.08 -2.06 36.21
CA ILE A 443 6.59 -1.40 37.42
C ILE A 443 6.18 -2.43 38.49
N MET A 444 5.47 -3.51 38.10
CA MET A 444 5.09 -4.58 39.04
C MET A 444 6.32 -5.30 39.60
N LYS A 445 7.33 -5.55 38.77
CA LYS A 445 8.61 -6.14 39.20
C LYS A 445 9.28 -5.25 40.24
N ASP A 446 9.38 -3.95 39.98
CA ASP A 446 10.04 -2.99 40.86
C ASP A 446 9.26 -2.77 42.18
N ALA A 447 7.93 -2.92 42.14
CA ALA A 447 7.07 -2.95 43.33
C ALA A 447 7.14 -4.29 44.11
N GLY A 448 7.82 -5.31 43.59
CA GLY A 448 7.97 -6.62 44.21
C GLY A 448 6.84 -7.62 43.93
N ASP A 449 5.84 -7.27 43.10
CA ASP A 449 4.82 -8.20 42.64
C ASP A 449 5.35 -9.02 41.45
N LEU A 450 6.20 -9.99 41.77
CA LEU A 450 6.87 -10.83 40.78
C LEU A 450 5.90 -11.75 40.01
N VAL A 451 4.73 -12.05 40.59
CA VAL A 451 3.71 -12.91 39.95
C VAL A 451 3.04 -12.15 38.83
N GLU A 452 2.58 -10.93 39.12
CA GLU A 452 1.94 -10.11 38.09
C GLU A 452 2.96 -9.63 37.05
N ALA A 453 4.20 -9.33 37.47
CA ALA A 453 5.30 -9.04 36.55
C ALA A 453 5.54 -10.19 35.56
N ASP A 454 5.67 -11.44 36.03
CA ASP A 454 5.85 -12.61 35.14
C ASP A 454 4.67 -12.77 34.18
N ARG A 455 3.44 -12.56 34.65
CA ARG A 455 2.23 -12.64 33.82
C ARG A 455 2.25 -11.61 32.69
N LEU A 456 2.51 -10.34 33.01
CA LEU A 456 2.55 -9.24 32.04
C LEU A 456 3.71 -9.38 31.05
N LEU A 457 4.91 -9.68 31.55
CA LEU A 457 6.10 -9.85 30.69
C LEU A 457 5.98 -11.08 29.79
N THR A 458 5.33 -12.16 30.24
CA THR A 458 5.00 -13.30 29.38
C THR A 458 4.05 -12.89 28.27
N LEU A 459 2.96 -12.19 28.61
CA LEU A 459 1.97 -11.73 27.62
C LEU A 459 2.62 -10.85 26.53
N ALA A 460 3.44 -9.87 26.91
CA ALA A 460 4.12 -9.01 25.94
C ALA A 460 5.18 -9.76 25.12
N SER A 461 5.95 -10.66 25.73
CA SER A 461 6.93 -11.52 25.04
C SER A 461 6.26 -12.41 23.98
N ASP A 462 5.13 -13.03 24.32
CA ASP A 462 4.34 -13.88 23.42
C ASP A 462 3.76 -13.06 22.24
N ARG A 463 3.49 -11.77 22.46
CA ARG A 463 3.11 -10.78 21.43
C ARG A 463 4.28 -10.20 20.64
N GLY A 464 5.48 -10.74 20.80
CA GLY A 464 6.62 -10.36 19.98
C GLY A 464 7.59 -9.39 20.64
N ASP A 465 7.32 -8.89 21.85
CA ASP A 465 8.16 -7.86 22.47
C ASP A 465 9.50 -8.40 22.96
N ALA A 466 10.58 -7.80 22.46
CA ALA A 466 11.93 -8.23 22.82
C ALA A 466 12.34 -7.75 24.21
N GLU A 467 11.90 -6.55 24.61
CA GLU A 467 12.17 -5.97 25.94
C GLU A 467 11.50 -6.82 27.03
N ALA A 468 10.22 -7.19 26.86
CA ALA A 468 9.52 -8.05 27.82
C ALA A 468 10.20 -9.42 27.97
N ALA A 469 10.62 -10.03 26.86
CA ALA A 469 11.38 -11.29 26.90
C ALA A 469 12.71 -11.13 27.65
N PHE A 470 13.39 -9.99 27.48
CA PHE A 470 14.61 -9.67 28.24
C PHE A 470 14.33 -9.52 29.74
N ARG A 471 13.34 -8.72 30.13
CA ARG A 471 12.95 -8.49 31.52
C ARG A 471 12.49 -9.77 32.22
N LYS A 472 11.78 -10.65 31.51
CA LYS A 472 11.45 -11.99 31.99
C LYS A 472 12.70 -12.84 32.21
N GLY A 473 13.69 -12.73 31.32
CA GLY A 473 15.01 -13.33 31.50
C GLY A 473 15.69 -12.88 32.80
N GLU A 474 15.66 -11.58 33.11
CA GLU A 474 16.20 -11.04 34.37
C GLU A 474 15.47 -11.60 35.61
N LEU A 475 14.14 -11.65 35.57
CA LEU A 475 13.32 -12.24 36.63
C LEU A 475 13.72 -13.71 36.90
N LEU A 476 13.88 -14.50 35.83
CA LEU A 476 14.26 -15.91 35.90
C LEU A 476 15.70 -16.12 36.39
N ILE A 477 16.62 -15.19 36.11
CA ILE A 477 17.98 -15.18 36.68
C ILE A 477 17.91 -14.95 38.20
N GLY A 478 17.13 -13.96 38.64
CA GLY A 478 16.92 -13.67 40.07
C GLY A 478 16.31 -14.86 40.82
N ALA A 479 15.42 -15.60 40.16
CA ALA A 479 14.80 -16.82 40.69
C ALA A 479 15.70 -18.08 40.60
N GLY A 480 16.90 -17.99 40.02
CA GLY A 480 17.82 -19.13 39.88
C GLY A 480 17.44 -20.14 38.79
N THR A 481 16.47 -19.84 37.94
CA THR A 481 15.99 -20.69 36.84
C THR A 481 16.72 -20.39 35.53
N TYR A 482 18.03 -20.61 35.52
CA TYR A 482 18.94 -20.11 34.47
C TYR A 482 18.68 -20.68 33.06
N GLU A 483 18.26 -21.94 32.93
CA GLU A 483 17.94 -22.53 31.63
C GLU A 483 16.74 -21.85 30.96
N LYS A 484 15.70 -21.54 31.74
CA LYS A 484 14.53 -20.80 31.24
C LYS A 484 14.89 -19.35 30.93
N ALA A 485 15.77 -18.74 31.75
CA ALA A 485 16.28 -17.40 31.46
C ALA A 485 16.99 -17.35 30.10
N LEU A 486 17.84 -18.34 29.78
CA LEU A 486 18.51 -18.41 28.46
C LEU A 486 17.51 -18.54 27.30
N GLU A 487 16.39 -19.23 27.49
CA GLU A 487 15.33 -19.33 26.48
C GLU A 487 14.67 -17.96 26.23
N CYS A 488 14.32 -17.24 27.28
CA CYS A 488 13.78 -15.88 27.19
C CYS A 488 14.78 -14.89 26.57
N LEU A 489 16.04 -14.92 27.00
CA LEU A 489 17.10 -14.08 26.45
C LEU A 489 17.33 -14.37 24.96
N ARG A 490 17.25 -15.64 24.55
CA ARG A 490 17.33 -16.04 23.14
C ARG A 490 16.19 -15.48 22.31
N ILE A 491 14.96 -15.49 22.82
CA ILE A 491 13.83 -14.83 22.14
C ILE A 491 14.15 -13.35 21.92
N ALA A 492 14.58 -12.64 22.96
CA ALA A 492 14.90 -11.22 22.90
C ALA A 492 16.06 -10.90 21.93
N TRP A 493 17.22 -11.54 22.07
CA TRP A 493 18.37 -11.22 21.22
C TRP A 493 18.18 -11.68 19.78
N SER A 494 17.38 -12.71 19.52
CA SER A 494 17.03 -13.11 18.14
C SER A 494 16.24 -12.04 17.39
N LYS A 495 15.61 -11.11 18.11
CA LYS A 495 14.90 -9.93 17.59
C LYS A 495 15.75 -8.65 17.64
N GLY A 496 17.06 -8.78 17.87
CA GLY A 496 18.00 -7.66 17.87
C GLY A 496 18.23 -6.97 19.21
N HIS A 497 17.65 -7.46 20.30
CA HIS A 497 17.88 -6.87 21.63
C HIS A 497 19.33 -7.05 22.09
N VAL A 498 20.04 -5.95 22.22
CA VAL A 498 21.49 -5.95 22.50
C VAL A 498 21.80 -6.38 23.93
N ASP A 499 21.09 -5.85 24.92
CA ASP A 499 21.38 -6.21 26.32
C ASP A 499 21.04 -7.67 26.62
N ALA A 500 19.95 -8.21 26.05
CA ALA A 500 19.67 -9.65 26.13
C ALA A 500 20.80 -10.51 25.56
N LEU A 501 21.45 -10.09 24.47
CA LEU A 501 22.58 -10.80 23.87
C LEU A 501 23.78 -10.83 24.83
N ASN A 502 24.09 -9.68 25.43
CA ASN A 502 25.18 -9.52 26.39
C ASN A 502 24.91 -10.32 27.67
N THR A 503 23.69 -10.23 28.21
CA THR A 503 23.26 -10.97 29.40
C THR A 503 23.25 -12.48 29.15
N ALA A 504 22.83 -12.94 27.96
CA ALA A 504 22.91 -14.36 27.60
C ALA A 504 24.37 -14.86 27.53
N HIS A 505 25.27 -14.03 26.99
CA HIS A 505 26.70 -14.34 26.94
C HIS A 505 27.30 -14.48 28.34
N TRP A 506 27.04 -13.50 29.20
CA TRP A 506 27.47 -13.52 30.60
C TRP A 506 26.91 -14.74 31.33
N LEU A 507 25.60 -14.97 31.24
CA LEU A 507 24.94 -16.08 31.93
C LEU A 507 25.49 -17.44 31.49
N CYS A 508 25.72 -17.66 30.19
CA CYS A 508 26.35 -18.89 29.71
C CYS A 508 27.74 -19.10 30.29
N THR A 509 28.53 -18.02 30.38
CA THR A 509 29.90 -18.05 30.90
C THR A 509 29.92 -18.35 32.40
N GLU A 510 29.04 -17.71 33.17
CA GLU A 510 28.87 -17.98 34.59
C GLU A 510 28.38 -19.40 34.85
N MET A 511 27.37 -19.87 34.10
CA MET A 511 26.87 -21.23 34.21
C MET A 511 27.97 -22.27 33.93
N LEU A 512 28.80 -22.07 32.90
CA LEU A 512 29.94 -22.95 32.62
C LEU A 512 30.97 -22.94 33.76
N THR A 513 31.31 -21.76 34.27
CA THR A 513 32.29 -21.57 35.36
C THR A 513 31.83 -22.25 36.64
N ARG A 514 30.53 -22.14 36.95
CA ARG A 514 29.88 -22.72 38.13
C ARG A 514 29.40 -24.16 37.90
N LYS A 515 29.65 -24.74 36.72
CA LYS A 515 29.22 -26.10 36.32
C LYS A 515 27.69 -26.31 36.43
N LEU A 516 26.91 -25.29 36.09
CA LEU A 516 25.45 -25.31 36.02
C LEU A 516 25.00 -25.64 34.59
N GLY A 517 24.03 -26.54 34.45
CA GLY A 517 23.46 -26.93 33.16
C GLY A 517 24.38 -27.80 32.28
N LYS A 518 23.93 -28.07 31.03
CA LYS A 518 24.66 -28.93 30.08
C LYS A 518 25.67 -28.13 29.27
N SER A 519 26.97 -28.36 29.48
CA SER A 519 28.06 -27.61 28.81
C SER A 519 27.96 -27.61 27.28
N GLY A 520 27.52 -28.71 26.65
CA GLY A 520 27.33 -28.78 25.20
C GLY A 520 26.26 -27.81 24.66
N ARG A 521 25.17 -27.60 25.42
CA ARG A 521 24.11 -26.63 25.07
C ARG A 521 24.65 -25.20 25.21
N LEU A 522 25.31 -24.90 26.34
CA LEU A 522 25.88 -23.57 26.61
C LEU A 522 26.97 -23.18 25.60
N ASN A 523 27.83 -24.12 25.22
CA ASN A 523 28.84 -23.88 24.18
C ASN A 523 28.23 -23.60 22.81
N ARG A 524 27.10 -24.25 22.48
CA ARG A 524 26.35 -23.98 21.26
C ARG A 524 25.72 -22.59 21.30
N GLU A 525 25.09 -22.24 22.43
CA GLU A 525 24.55 -20.89 22.67
C GLU A 525 25.63 -19.81 22.47
N LEU A 526 26.80 -19.97 23.11
CA LEU A 526 27.93 -19.05 22.97
C LEU A 526 28.48 -18.97 21.54
N LYS A 527 28.36 -20.04 20.75
CA LYS A 527 28.75 -20.02 19.33
C LYS A 527 27.77 -19.19 18.52
N ASP A 528 26.47 -19.37 18.73
CA ASP A 528 25.41 -18.63 18.05
C ASP A 528 25.49 -17.13 18.40
N ILE A 529 25.67 -16.80 19.69
CA ILE A 529 25.86 -15.43 20.18
C ILE A 529 27.06 -14.78 19.49
N ARG A 530 28.22 -15.47 19.44
CA ARG A 530 29.42 -14.96 18.76
C ARG A 530 29.17 -14.68 17.28
N TYR A 531 28.48 -15.57 16.58
CA TYR A 531 28.12 -15.38 15.18
C TYR A 531 27.28 -14.11 14.98
N VAL A 532 26.27 -13.88 15.83
CA VAL A 532 25.41 -12.68 15.77
C VAL A 532 26.19 -11.41 16.04
N ILE A 533 27.07 -11.40 17.06
CA ILE A 533 27.95 -10.26 17.36
C ILE A 533 28.83 -9.93 16.13
N THR A 534 29.48 -10.92 15.53
CA THR A 534 30.31 -10.71 14.33
C THR A 534 29.50 -10.16 13.16
N LYS A 535 28.29 -10.71 12.93
CA LYS A 535 27.39 -10.24 11.88
C LYS A 535 26.97 -8.78 12.09
N ARG A 536 26.63 -8.40 13.33
CA ARG A 536 26.26 -7.03 13.71
C ARG A 536 27.41 -6.06 13.46
N ILE A 537 28.62 -6.35 13.94
CA ILE A 537 29.81 -5.52 13.72
C ILE A 537 30.04 -5.30 12.22
N ARG A 538 29.91 -6.36 11.40
CA ARG A 538 30.05 -6.24 9.95
C ARG A 538 29.02 -5.29 9.32
N TYR A 539 27.77 -5.33 9.78
CA TYR A 539 26.74 -4.41 9.27
C TYR A 539 26.95 -2.98 9.74
N THR A 540 27.30 -2.75 11.00
CA THR A 540 27.61 -1.42 11.53
C THR A 540 28.71 -0.75 10.71
N ASN A 541 29.83 -1.45 10.48
CA ASN A 541 30.93 -0.95 9.67
C ASN A 541 30.52 -0.63 8.22
N LYS A 542 29.57 -1.40 7.66
CA LYS A 542 29.07 -1.18 6.29
C LYS A 542 28.14 0.03 6.21
N VAL A 543 27.33 0.28 7.24
CA VAL A 543 26.49 1.48 7.32
C VAL A 543 27.37 2.72 7.45
N GLU A 544 28.37 2.69 8.32
CA GLU A 544 29.33 3.79 8.49
C GLU A 544 30.10 4.11 7.18
N SER A 545 30.48 3.09 6.40
CA SER A 545 31.16 3.28 5.11
C SER A 545 30.25 3.74 3.97
N THR A 546 28.93 3.75 4.16
CA THR A 546 27.96 4.20 3.13
C THR A 546 27.45 5.62 3.44
N VAL A 547 27.68 6.12 4.67
CA VAL A 547 27.32 7.46 5.14
C VAL A 547 28.53 8.41 5.11
N ALA A 548 29.75 7.88 5.07
CA ALA A 548 30.99 8.60 4.71
C ALA A 548 31.18 8.63 3.19
#